data_AF-A0A7C1DJ23-F1
#
_entry.id   AF-A0A7C1DJ23-F1
#
_cell.length_a   1.000
_cell.length_b   1.000
_cell.length_c   1.000
_cell.angle_alpha   90.00
_cell.angle_beta   90.00
_cell.angle_gamma   90.00
#
_symmetry.space_group_name_H-M   'P 1'
#
loop_
_entity.id
_entity.type
_entity.pdbx_description
1 polymer ?
#
loop_
_entity_poly.entity_id
_entity_poly.type
_entity_poly.pdbx_seq_one_letter_code
_entity_poly.pdbx_strand_id
1 'polypeptide(L)' 'MKITTIAHVNSRNPRIEKDLEGNLHIYVREPPLEGRANQAITKALSDHLKIPNSHVNLVKGHKSKIK' A
#
# COMPACT_ATOMS: atom_id res chain seq x y z
N MET A 1 12.19 10.51 -1.78
CA MET A 1 12.10 9.39 -2.75
C MET A 1 10.63 9.11 -3.01
N LYS A 2 10.18 9.04 -4.27
CA LYS A 2 8.80 8.68 -4.61
C LYS A 2 8.80 7.22 -5.05
N ILE A 3 7.94 6.42 -4.43
CA ILE A 3 7.75 5.01 -4.76
C ILE A 3 6.33 4.86 -5.29
N THR A 4 6.18 4.20 -6.44
CA THR A 4 4.88 3.85 -6.98
C THR A 4 4.46 2.51 -6.41
N THR A 5 3.31 2.48 -5.75
CA THR A 5 2.73 1.28 -5.16
C THR A 5 1.35 1.02 -5.74
N ILE A 6 1.03 -0.25 -5.94
CA ILE A 6 -0.27 -0.71 -6.42
C ILE A 6 -0.94 -1.45 -5.27
N ALA A 7 -2.08 -0.93 -4.81
CA ALA A 7 -2.79 -1.46 -3.66
C ALA A 7 -3.89 -2.44 -4.10
N HIS A 8 -3.81 -3.67 -3.60
CA HIS A 8 -4.79 -4.73 -3.79
C HIS A 8 -5.52 -4.96 -2.47
N VAL A 9 -6.72 -4.39 -2.35
CA VAL A 9 -7.57 -4.47 -1.15
C VAL A 9 -8.46 -5.72 -1.19
N ASN A 10 -8.93 -6.17 -0.02
CA ASN A 10 -9.68 -7.42 0.14
C ASN A 10 -8.92 -8.69 -0.29
N SER A 11 -7.59 -8.69 -0.19
CA SER A 11 -6.81 -9.90 -0.45
C SER A 11 -6.98 -10.91 0.68
N ARG A 12 -7.16 -12.19 0.33
CA ARG A 12 -7.17 -13.30 1.30
C ARG A 12 -5.83 -13.46 2.01
N ASN A 13 -4.73 -13.16 1.30
CA ASN A 13 -3.37 -13.35 1.77
C ASN A 13 -2.62 -12.03 1.65
N PRO A 14 -2.47 -11.28 2.77
CA PRO A 14 -1.71 -10.03 2.74
C PRO A 14 -0.23 -10.31 2.48
N ARG A 15 0.35 -9.57 1.53
CA ARG A 15 1.74 -9.73 1.09
C ARG A 15 2.23 -8.47 0.39
N ILE A 16 3.53 -8.33 0.26
CA ILE A 16 4.15 -7.28 -0.55
C ILE A 16 5.00 -7.97 -1.62
N GLU A 17 4.75 -7.62 -2.88
CA GLU A 17 5.50 -8.09 -4.04
C GLU A 17 6.15 -6.90 -4.73
N LYS A 18 7.33 -7.10 -5.28
CA LYS A 18 8.02 -6.08 -6.07
C LYS A 18 8.07 -6.54 -7.52
N ASP A 19 7.58 -5.69 -8.41
CA ASP A 19 7.59 -5.94 -9.84
C ASP A 19 8.98 -5.65 -10.45
N LEU A 20 9.22 -6.17 -11.65
CA LEU A 20 10.44 -5.98 -12.44
C LEU A 20 10.69 -4.50 -12.78
N GLU A 21 9.62 -3.71 -12.92
CA GLU A 21 9.70 -2.25 -13.13
C GLU A 21 10.02 -1.47 -11.84
N GLY A 22 10.12 -2.16 -10.69
CA GLY A 22 10.38 -1.53 -9.40
C GLY A 22 9.13 -1.01 -8.69
N ASN A 23 7.94 -1.29 -9.23
CA ASN A 23 6.67 -1.01 -8.57
C ASN A 23 6.42 -1.99 -7.42
N LEU A 24 5.77 -1.53 -6.35
CA LEU A 24 5.47 -2.35 -5.18
C LEU A 24 3.97 -2.70 -5.14
N HIS A 25 3.65 -3.98 -5.26
CA HIS A 25 2.31 -4.52 -5.17
C HIS A 25 2.01 -4.89 -3.72
N ILE A 26 1.03 -4.22 -3.11
CA ILE A 26 0.71 -4.37 -1.70
C ILE A 26 -0.68 -4.96 -1.59
N TYR A 27 -0.75 -6.18 -1.08
CA TYR A 27 -2.00 -6.88 -0.85
C TYR A 27 -2.36 -6.73 0.62
N VAL A 28 -3.51 -6.13 0.89
CA VAL A 28 -4.07 -5.98 2.23
C VAL A 28 -5.42 -6.65 2.32
N ARG A 29 -5.74 -7.18 3.51
CA ARG A 29 -7.04 -7.80 3.76
C ARG A 29 -8.13 -6.76 3.99
N GLU A 30 -7.71 -5.60 4.48
CA GLU A 30 -8.58 -4.51 4.90
C GLU A 30 -9.29 -3.89 3.68
N PRO A 31 -10.60 -3.62 3.80
CA PRO A 31 -11.35 -3.00 2.73
C PRO A 31 -10.92 -1.53 2.54
N PRO A 32 -11.15 -0.94 1.36
CA PRO A 32 -10.90 0.49 1.10
C PRO A 32 -11.89 1.41 1.82
N LEU A 33 -12.69 0.88 2.74
CA LEU A 33 -13.71 1.60 3.49
C LEU A 33 -13.04 2.41 4.61
N GLU A 34 -13.45 3.67 4.77
CA GLU A 34 -13.00 4.57 5.86
C GLU A 34 -11.46 4.73 5.95
N GLY A 35 -10.72 4.51 4.86
CA GLY A 35 -9.25 4.59 4.90
C GLY A 35 -8.55 3.44 5.63
N ARG A 36 -9.26 2.37 6.00
CA ARG A 36 -8.65 1.20 6.66
C ARG A 36 -7.58 0.54 5.81
N ALA A 37 -7.83 0.38 4.51
CA ALA A 37 -6.82 -0.09 3.57
C ALA A 37 -5.57 0.79 3.58
N ASN A 38 -5.72 2.13 3.62
CA ASN A 38 -4.59 3.05 3.62
C ASN A 38 -3.73 2.87 4.86
N GLN A 39 -4.36 2.73 6.04
CA GLN A 39 -3.64 2.44 7.28
C GLN A 39 -2.90 1.10 7.22
N ALA A 40 -3.56 0.07 6.69
CA ALA A 40 -2.95 -1.25 6.50
C ALA A 40 -1.75 -1.20 5.55
N ILE A 41 -1.88 -0.47 4.44
CA ILE A 41 -0.82 -0.27 3.44
C ILE A 41 0.37 0.47 4.06
N THR A 42 0.11 1.57 4.77
CA THR A 42 1.15 2.34 5.46
C THR A 42 1.91 1.47 6.45
N LYS A 43 1.19 0.67 7.24
CA LYS A 43 1.79 -0.24 8.21
C LYS A 43 2.63 -1.32 7.54
N ALA A 44 2.10 -1.96 6.50
CA ALA A 44 2.81 -2.97 5.72
C ALA A 44 4.08 -2.41 5.07
N LEU A 45 4.01 -1.20 4.50
CA LEU A 45 5.17 -0.51 3.95
C LEU A 45 6.21 -0.14 5.00
N SER A 46 5.75 0.38 6.15
CA SER A 46 6.63 0.75 7.26
C SER A 46 7.44 -0.44 7.77
N ASP A 47 6.80 -1.61 7.85
CA ASP A 47 7.40 -2.85 8.33
C ASP A 47 8.41 -3.39 7.31
N HIS A 48 8.01 -3.41 6.03
CA HIS A 48 8.86 -3.89 4.93
C HIS A 48 10.11 -3.02 4.72
N LEU A 49 9.96 -1.70 4.82
CA LEU A 49 11.05 -0.74 4.64
C LEU A 49 11.79 -0.43 5.95
N LYS A 50 11.33 -0.95 7.09
CA LYS A 50 11.83 -0.65 8.45
C LYS A 50 11.93 0.85 8.75
N ILE A 51 10.94 1.62 8.31
CA ILE A 51 10.84 3.07 8.55
C ILE A 51 9.63 3.39 9.43
N PRO A 52 9.63 4.53 10.15
CA PRO A 52 8.47 4.94 10.93
C PRO A 52 7.25 5.20 10.03
N ASN A 53 6.05 4.87 10.51
CA ASN A 53 4.78 5.20 9.83
C ASN A 53 4.68 6.69 9.46
N SER A 54 5.22 7.58 10.30
CA SER A 54 5.22 9.03 10.07
C SER A 54 6.01 9.45 8.81
N HIS A 55 6.98 8.63 8.38
CA HIS A 55 7.73 8.83 7.14
C HIS A 55 7.04 8.26 5.90
N VAL A 56 5.93 7.53 6.09
CA VAL A 56 5.15 6.95 5.00
C VAL A 56 3.93 7.83 4.78
N ASN A 57 4.02 8.69 3.77
CA ASN A 57 2.90 9.54 3.37
C ASN A 57 2.32 9.10 2.03
N LEU A 58 1.03 8.80 1.99
CA LEU A 58 0.31 8.44 0.77
C LEU A 58 -0.01 9.70 -0.03
N VAL A 59 0.83 10.03 -1.00
CA VAL A 59 0.74 11.28 -1.78
C VAL A 59 -0.36 11.23 -2.84
N LYS A 60 -0.67 10.05 -3.39
CA LYS A 60 -1.73 9.82 -4.39
C LYS A 60 -2.39 8.47 -4.11
N GLY A 61 -3.73 8.40 -4.21
CA GLY A 61 -4.51 7.19 -3.91
C GLY A 61 -5.91 7.41 -3.33
N HIS A 62 -6.27 8.65 -2.97
CA HIS A 62 -7.56 8.93 -2.31
C HIS A 62 -8.80 8.60 -3.15
N LYS A 63 -8.69 8.37 -4.46
CA LYS A 63 -9.87 8.19 -5.32
C LYS A 63 -9.66 7.52 -6.68
N SER A 64 -8.56 6.81 -6.91
CA SER A 64 -8.29 6.28 -8.24
C SER A 64 -8.57 4.78 -8.31
N LYS A 65 -9.84 4.43 -8.55
CA LYS A 65 -10.13 3.41 -9.56
C LYS A 65 -9.56 3.95 -10.86
N ILE A 66 -8.29 3.71 -11.15
CA ILE A 66 -7.88 3.76 -12.55
C ILE A 66 -8.64 2.60 -13.19
N LYS A 67 -9.65 2.96 -13.99
CA LYS A 67 -10.29 2.06 -14.94
C LYS A 67 -9.29 1.71 -16.03
#